data_AF-A0A432US29-F1
#
_entry.id   AF-A0A432US29-F1
#
_cell.length_a   1.000
_cell.length_b   1.000
_cell.length_c   1.000
_cell.angle_alpha   90.00
_cell.angle_beta   90.00
_cell.angle_gamma   90.00
#
_symmetry.space_group_name_H-M   'P 1'
#
loop_
_entity.id
_entity.type
_entity.pdbx_description
1 polymer ?
#
loop_
_entity_poly.entity_id
_entity_poly.type
_entity_poly.pdbx_seq_one_letter_code
_entity_poly.pdbx_strand_id
1 'polypeptide(L)'
;MTKRLLILLFSSISLSWAAPSKAPQVITQQEIQKVTQQYGLLAANRLKAWQELVNENYQKPENIKLDKVNRFFNEARFVSDAEHWKQKDYWATPVELLATDA
;
A
#
# COMPACT_ATOMS: atom_id res chain seq x y z
N MET A 1 -46.86 37.60 -33.76
CA MET A 1 -46.90 36.20 -33.29
C MET A 1 -46.13 35.31 -34.26
N THR A 2 -44.86 35.04 -33.97
CA THR A 2 -44.06 34.03 -34.67
C THR A 2 -43.11 33.38 -33.67
N LYS A 3 -43.09 32.05 -33.68
CA LYS A 3 -42.69 31.17 -32.59
C LYS A 3 -41.16 31.19 -32.42
N ARG A 4 -40.68 31.49 -31.20
CA ARG A 4 -39.28 31.24 -30.81
C ARG A 4 -39.11 29.73 -30.64
N LEU A 5 -38.35 29.10 -31.53
CA LEU A 5 -38.00 27.70 -31.46
C LEU A 5 -37.00 27.52 -30.31
N LEU A 6 -37.47 27.03 -29.14
CA LEU A 6 -36.60 26.64 -28.03
C LEU A 6 -35.88 25.34 -28.40
N ILE A 7 -34.57 25.40 -28.61
CA ILE A 7 -33.71 24.21 -28.70
C ILE A 7 -33.49 23.71 -27.26
N LEU A 8 -34.17 22.65 -26.87
CA LEU A 8 -33.87 21.91 -25.64
C LEU A 8 -32.61 21.06 -25.87
N LEU A 9 -31.45 21.60 -25.50
CA LEU A 9 -30.22 20.82 -25.35
C LEU A 9 -30.38 19.88 -24.14
N PHE A 10 -30.75 18.63 -24.40
CA PHE A 10 -30.60 17.54 -23.43
C PHE A 10 -29.11 17.30 -23.21
N SER A 11 -28.51 17.99 -22.25
CA SER A 11 -27.17 17.66 -21.78
C SER A 11 -27.26 16.36 -21.00
N SER A 12 -26.94 15.24 -21.63
CA SER A 12 -26.69 13.97 -20.96
C SER A 12 -25.44 14.10 -20.10
N ILE A 13 -25.61 14.57 -18.87
CA ILE A 13 -24.59 14.44 -17.83
C ILE A 13 -24.56 12.95 -17.47
N SER A 14 -23.68 12.21 -18.13
CA SER A 14 -23.29 10.88 -17.69
C SER A 14 -22.60 11.02 -16.35
N LEU A 15 -23.36 10.89 -15.27
CA LEU A 15 -22.80 10.77 -13.93
C LEU A 15 -22.15 9.39 -13.84
N SER A 16 -20.90 9.30 -14.31
CA SER A 16 -20.10 8.09 -14.12
C SER A 16 -19.93 7.88 -12.62
N TRP A 17 -20.63 6.88 -12.09
CA TRP A 17 -20.40 6.42 -10.73
C TRP A 17 -18.97 5.85 -10.69
N ALA A 18 -18.02 6.64 -10.20
CA ALA A 18 -16.68 6.15 -9.95
C ALA A 18 -16.78 5.10 -8.84
N ALA A 19 -16.68 3.82 -9.20
CA ALA A 19 -16.54 2.77 -8.21
C ALA A 19 -15.27 3.07 -7.39
N PRO A 20 -15.30 2.93 -6.06
CA PRO A 20 -14.11 3.16 -5.25
C PRO A 20 -13.00 2.24 -5.73
N SER A 21 -11.84 2.78 -6.13
CA SER A 21 -10.74 1.94 -6.56
C SER A 21 -10.20 1.18 -5.35
N LYS A 22 -10.19 -0.15 -5.48
CA LYS A 22 -9.69 -1.04 -4.43
C LYS A 22 -8.18 -0.84 -4.30
N ALA A 23 -7.70 -0.83 -3.06
CA ALA A 23 -6.27 -0.81 -2.78
C ALA A 23 -5.58 -2.05 -3.39
N PRO A 24 -4.34 -1.92 -3.89
CA PRO A 24 -3.60 -3.04 -4.43
C PRO A 24 -3.24 -4.03 -3.32
N GLN A 25 -3.17 -5.31 -3.70
CA GLN A 25 -2.61 -6.34 -2.86
C GLN A 25 -1.09 -6.32 -2.99
N VAL A 26 -0.38 -5.98 -1.90
CA VAL A 26 1.09 -5.91 -1.85
C VAL A 26 1.72 -7.14 -1.19
N ILE A 27 0.91 -7.94 -0.49
CA ILE A 27 1.35 -9.22 0.09
C ILE A 27 0.30 -10.31 -0.13
N THR A 28 0.76 -11.52 -0.40
CA THR A 28 -0.09 -12.70 -0.57
C THR A 28 -0.24 -13.49 0.73
N GLN A 29 -1.32 -14.27 0.83
CA GLN A 29 -1.50 -15.20 1.94
C GLN A 29 -0.38 -16.27 1.99
N GLN A 30 0.15 -16.64 0.83
CA GLN A 30 1.26 -17.60 0.72
C GLN A 30 2.55 -17.02 1.31
N GLU A 31 2.86 -15.75 1.03
CA GLU A 31 4.02 -15.06 1.63
C GLU A 31 3.87 -14.92 3.14
N ILE A 32 2.67 -14.55 3.62
CA ILE A 32 2.38 -14.49 5.06
C ILE A 32 2.60 -15.86 5.71
N GLN A 33 2.11 -16.94 5.11
CA GLN A 33 2.29 -18.30 5.63
C GLN A 33 3.77 -18.71 5.66
N LYS A 34 4.51 -18.45 4.57
CA LYS A 34 5.94 -18.74 4.49
C LYS A 34 6.72 -17.98 5.57
N VAL A 35 6.46 -16.69 5.72
CA VAL A 35 7.12 -15.86 6.74
C VAL A 35 6.70 -16.26 8.15
N THR A 36 5.45 -16.69 8.35
CA THR A 36 5.01 -17.25 9.65
C THR A 36 5.82 -18.50 10.01
N GLN A 37 6.03 -19.41 9.05
CA GLN A 37 6.77 -20.65 9.28
C GLN A 37 8.26 -20.40 9.54
N GLN A 38 8.85 -19.43 8.85
CA GLN A 38 10.29 -19.16 8.92
C GLN A 38 10.69 -18.20 10.05
N TYR A 39 9.89 -17.19 10.33
CA TYR A 39 10.22 -16.07 11.23
C TYR A 39 9.21 -15.86 12.37
N GLY A 40 8.14 -16.66 12.40
CA GLY A 40 7.13 -16.63 13.45
C GLY A 40 6.02 -15.58 13.25
N LEU A 41 5.10 -15.56 14.22
CA LEU A 41 3.86 -14.78 14.12
C LEU A 41 4.08 -13.26 14.10
N LEU A 42 5.13 -12.76 14.77
CA LEU A 42 5.42 -11.31 14.78
C LEU A 42 5.80 -10.78 13.40
N ALA A 43 6.60 -11.54 12.64
CA ALA A 43 6.95 -11.23 11.26
C ALA A 43 5.69 -11.23 10.37
N ALA A 44 4.83 -12.23 10.53
CA ALA A 44 3.56 -12.30 9.82
C ALA A 44 2.65 -11.10 10.13
N ASN A 45 2.64 -10.63 11.37
CA ASN A 45 1.85 -9.48 11.78
C ASN A 45 2.36 -8.18 11.15
N ARG A 46 3.68 -8.00 11.00
CA ARG A 46 4.24 -6.84 10.28
C ARG A 46 3.84 -6.82 8.81
N LEU A 47 3.83 -7.97 8.13
CA LEU A 47 3.34 -8.07 6.74
C LEU A 47 1.86 -7.75 6.61
N LYS A 48 1.02 -8.23 7.55
CA LYS A 48 -0.41 -7.86 7.57
C LYS A 48 -0.59 -6.36 7.82
N ALA A 49 0.18 -5.79 8.73
CA ALA A 49 0.16 -4.35 9.01
C ALA A 49 0.58 -3.53 7.78
N TRP A 50 1.52 -4.03 6.97
CA TRP A 50 1.90 -3.38 5.72
C TRP A 50 0.76 -3.39 4.68
N GLN A 51 0.04 -4.51 4.53
CA GLN A 51 -1.16 -4.54 3.68
C GLN A 51 -2.24 -3.58 4.19
N GLU A 52 -2.42 -3.49 5.51
CA GLU A 52 -3.40 -2.59 6.11
C GLU A 52 -3.04 -1.11 5.91
N LEU A 53 -1.75 -0.75 6.05
CA LEU A 53 -1.24 0.58 5.70
C LEU A 53 -1.64 0.97 4.28
N VAL A 54 -1.50 0.06 3.31
CA VAL A 54 -1.90 0.30 1.92
C VAL A 54 -3.41 0.45 1.80
N ASN A 55 -4.19 -0.42 2.43
CA ASN A 55 -5.66 -0.36 2.41
C ASN A 55 -6.19 0.98 2.92
N GLU A 56 -5.68 1.45 4.06
CA GLU A 56 -6.14 2.67 4.73
C GLU A 56 -5.75 3.95 3.98
N ASN A 57 -4.62 3.93 3.26
CA ASN A 57 -4.01 5.14 2.72
C ASN A 57 -4.08 5.24 1.18
N TYR A 58 -4.55 4.21 0.46
CA TYR A 58 -4.55 4.19 -1.00
C TYR A 58 -5.31 5.37 -1.65
N GLN A 59 -6.40 5.83 -1.03
CA GLN A 59 -7.21 6.97 -1.51
C GLN A 59 -6.82 8.32 -0.90
N LYS A 60 -5.78 8.35 -0.06
CA LYS A 60 -5.35 9.59 0.59
C LYS A 60 -4.54 10.47 -0.37
N PRO A 61 -4.46 11.78 -0.10
CA PRO A 61 -3.53 12.67 -0.82
C PRO A 61 -2.09 12.16 -0.75
N GLU A 62 -1.31 12.47 -1.79
CA GLU A 62 0.06 11.94 -1.96
C GLU A 62 0.98 12.27 -0.77
N ASN A 63 0.90 13.49 -0.25
CA ASN A 63 1.69 13.90 0.92
C ASN A 63 1.37 13.04 2.15
N ILE A 64 0.12 12.63 2.36
CA ILE A 64 -0.28 11.76 3.46
C ILE A 64 0.26 10.35 3.23
N LYS A 65 0.23 9.84 1.99
CA LYS A 65 0.82 8.53 1.66
C LYS A 65 2.30 8.49 1.97
N LEU A 66 3.07 9.46 1.46
CA LEU A 66 4.52 9.55 1.67
C LEU A 66 4.85 9.58 3.17
N ASP A 67 4.13 10.40 3.93
CA ASP A 67 4.30 10.57 5.36
C ASP A 67 3.94 9.30 6.16
N LYS A 68 2.89 8.57 5.77
CA LYS A 68 2.49 7.31 6.41
C LYS A 68 3.42 6.15 6.07
N VAL A 69 3.83 6.01 4.81
CA VAL A 69 4.78 4.99 4.36
C VAL A 69 6.14 5.19 5.02
N ASN A 70 6.66 6.42 5.02
CA ASN A 70 7.95 6.72 5.64
C ASN A 70 7.95 6.41 7.13
N ARG A 71 6.91 6.80 7.88
CA ARG A 71 6.83 6.48 9.31
C ARG A 71 6.77 4.97 9.57
N PHE A 72 5.94 4.24 8.82
CA PHE A 72 5.78 2.80 9.00
C PHE A 72 7.11 2.05 8.84
N PHE A 73 7.86 2.31 7.76
CA PHE A 73 9.13 1.60 7.54
C PHE A 73 10.25 2.06 8.48
N ASN A 74 10.20 3.30 8.96
CA ASN A 74 11.16 3.80 9.96
C ASN A 74 10.93 3.24 11.38
N GLU A 75 9.87 2.47 11.63
CA GLU A 75 9.69 1.74 12.89
C GLU A 75 10.53 0.46 12.95
N ALA A 76 10.96 -0.08 11.81
CA ALA A 76 11.89 -1.20 11.78
C ALA A 76 13.24 -0.77 12.37
N ARG A 77 13.90 -1.68 13.10
CA ARG A 77 15.22 -1.36 13.65
C ARG A 77 16.23 -1.23 12.53
N PHE A 78 17.12 -0.25 12.65
CA PHE A 78 18.27 -0.15 11.77
C PHE A 78 19.39 -1.06 12.25
N VAL A 79 19.80 -2.02 11.41
CA VAL A 79 20.97 -2.89 11.61
C VAL A 79 21.81 -2.86 10.34
N SER A 80 23.14 -2.81 10.47
CA SER A 80 24.00 -2.78 9.28
C SER A 80 23.98 -4.11 8.52
N ASP A 81 24.13 -4.08 7.19
CA ASP A 81 24.13 -5.30 6.37
C ASP A 81 25.23 -6.30 6.78
N ALA A 82 26.39 -5.80 7.21
CA ALA A 82 27.49 -6.64 7.67
C ALA A 82 27.10 -7.41 8.94
N GLU A 83 26.30 -6.80 9.81
CA GLU A 83 25.79 -7.44 11.02
C GLU A 83 24.60 -8.34 10.73
N HIS A 84 23.62 -7.87 9.96
CA HIS A 84 22.37 -8.58 9.73
C HIS A 84 22.50 -9.67 8.66
N TRP A 85 22.92 -9.28 7.45
CA TRP A 85 22.98 -10.14 6.25
C TRP A 85 24.33 -10.84 6.06
N LYS A 86 25.33 -10.50 6.89
CA LYS A 86 26.72 -10.96 6.77
C LYS A 86 27.33 -10.61 5.41
N GLN A 87 26.89 -9.50 4.83
CA GLN A 87 27.28 -9.01 3.52
C GLN A 87 27.60 -7.53 3.61
N LYS A 88 28.51 -7.05 2.75
CA LYS A 88 28.91 -5.64 2.77
C LYS A 88 27.79 -4.70 2.30
N ASP A 89 26.98 -5.16 1.36
CA ASP A 89 25.93 -4.38 0.69
C ASP A 89 24.86 -5.37 0.22
N TYR A 90 23.74 -5.43 0.92
CA TYR A 90 22.65 -6.36 0.62
C TYR A 90 21.32 -5.62 0.52
N TRP A 91 20.69 -5.74 -0.64
CA TRP A 91 19.41 -5.07 -0.89
C TRP A 91 18.25 -5.98 -0.50
N ALA A 92 17.86 -5.90 0.77
CA ALA A 92 16.71 -6.63 1.28
C ALA A 92 15.42 -6.22 0.55
N THR A 93 14.59 -7.20 0.24
CA THR A 93 13.21 -6.95 -0.19
C THR A 93 12.37 -6.39 0.97
N PRO A 94 11.25 -5.69 0.72
CA PRO A 94 10.35 -5.26 1.79
C PRO A 94 9.86 -6.40 2.68
N VAL A 95 9.67 -7.59 2.10
CA VAL A 95 9.28 -8.80 2.86
C VAL A 95 10.40 -9.24 3.78
N GLU A 96 11.65 -9.23 3.34
CA GLU A 96 12.80 -9.59 4.15
C GLU A 96 12.99 -8.62 5.31
N LEU A 97 13.01 -7.30 5.04
CA LEU A 97 13.09 -6.25 6.06
C LEU A 97 12.02 -6.43 7.15
N LEU A 98 10.76 -6.60 6.75
CA LEU A 98 9.66 -6.78 7.70
C LEU A 98 9.68 -8.17 8.35
N ALA A 99 10.27 -9.19 7.73
CA ALA A 99 10.37 -10.50 8.34
C ALA A 99 11.37 -10.50 9.50
N THR A 100 12.54 -9.89 9.31
CA THR A 100 13.64 -9.87 10.26
C THR A 100 13.61 -8.71 11.24
N ASP A 101 12.86 -7.64 10.92
CA ASP A 101 12.82 -6.40 11.71
C ASP A 101 14.22 -5.80 11.87
N ALA A 102 14.96 -5.78 10.75
CA ALA A 102 16.35 -5.37 10.62
C ALA A 102 16.74 -5.21 9.14
#